data_AF-A0A7C5YC89-F1
#
_entry.id   AF-A0A7C5YC89-F1
#
_cell.length_a   1.000
_cell.length_b   1.000
_cell.length_c   1.000
_cell.angle_alpha   90.00
_cell.angle_beta   90.00
_cell.angle_gamma   90.00
#
_symmetry.space_group_name_H-M   'P 1'
#
loop_
_entity.id
_entity.type
_entity.pdbx_description
1 polymer ?
#
loop_
_entity_poly.entity_id
_entity_poly.type
_entity_poly.pdbx_seq_one_letter_code
_entity_poly.pdbx_strand_id
1 'polypeptide(L)'
;MLMSLITMSFRLAHDVVPTSKGVRLMHVLIRVDASNASLIEAPMAIAIVVDKSESMMLPMLTQEQIEELRRHGFLRDAERDGVRVVEFMGFSIPSVLRDAPRPFDFVKRALREIVEHLNDYDMFSLIAFATDARTVLPICSGETREKIFNSIDALEKLRLGDGTELSKGLELAYEELLKTTSEQVLRRTIVITDGYCSDESRCINLGRRMADDGIRISTMGVGVNFNEDLMTLLADTSSGEAFFVPDPSQIPQALDLEMRQSRLVAMCQSVLKLHFPRGVEIRKAYMVRPTVAPIERIYSSSAQLVELHVGELKPTVYEFLIELLLPPRGDGIYRIAHVSLHGMSAEGRQTQVASVDVTLRYLSGASLGSPNEEVMQAASIVSAAELQMKALQDLKANDVVSATLKLRAAKTRLLNTGASTAHIDEILSEVEQSGQASPHLTKRLRYETRRLTSSEP
;
A
#
# COMPACT_ATOMS: atom_id res chain seq x y z
N MET A 1 3.08 13.01 32.87
CA MET A 1 3.54 12.58 31.54
C MET A 1 3.61 11.07 31.55
N LEU A 2 2.48 10.39 31.29
CA LEU A 2 2.51 8.93 31.15
C LEU A 2 3.26 8.63 29.85
N MET A 3 4.49 8.11 29.95
CA MET A 3 5.18 7.54 28.79
C MET A 3 4.28 6.43 28.26
N SER A 4 3.68 6.64 27.10
CA SER A 4 2.98 5.59 26.38
C SER A 4 4.01 4.52 26.01
N LEU A 5 3.91 3.36 26.64
CA LEU A 5 4.93 2.30 26.58
C LEU A 5 4.82 1.55 25.25
N ILE A 6 5.44 2.08 24.19
CA ILE A 6 5.83 1.26 23.04
C ILE A 6 6.91 0.31 23.52
N THR A 7 6.69 -0.99 23.37
CA THR A 7 7.66 -2.02 23.77
C THR A 7 8.18 -2.78 22.57
N MET A 8 9.38 -3.35 22.70
CA MET A 8 9.97 -4.17 21.66
C MET A 8 10.50 -5.48 22.23
N SER A 9 10.28 -6.57 21.49
CA SER A 9 10.76 -7.90 21.82
C SER A 9 11.19 -8.65 20.56
N PHE A 10 11.84 -9.80 20.72
CA PHE A 10 12.24 -10.65 19.60
C PHE A 10 11.97 -12.13 19.86
N ARG A 11 11.89 -12.89 18.77
CA ARG A 11 11.95 -14.34 18.71
C ARG A 11 12.91 -14.78 17.62
N LEU A 12 13.62 -15.88 17.85
CA LEU A 12 14.48 -16.53 16.87
C LEU A 12 13.80 -17.80 16.37
N ALA A 13 14.00 -18.15 15.10
CA ALA A 13 13.57 -19.46 14.62
C ALA A 13 14.20 -20.59 15.46
N HIS A 14 15.45 -20.42 15.88
CA HIS A 14 16.12 -21.32 16.82
C HIS A 14 16.97 -20.52 17.81
N ASP A 15 16.79 -20.78 19.11
CA ASP A 15 17.58 -20.14 20.17
C ASP A 15 19.02 -20.68 20.27
N VAL A 16 19.24 -21.88 19.72
CA VAL A 16 20.54 -22.55 19.64
C VAL A 16 20.79 -22.98 18.20
N VAL A 17 21.95 -22.60 17.66
CA VAL A 17 22.43 -23.10 16.38
C VAL A 17 23.71 -23.92 16.56
N PRO A 18 23.92 -24.97 15.77
CA PRO A 18 25.19 -25.67 15.78
C PRO A 18 26.33 -24.74 15.35
N THR A 19 27.56 -25.05 15.73
CA THR A 19 28.75 -24.48 15.08
C THR A 19 28.86 -25.00 13.64
N SER A 20 29.14 -24.14 12.66
CA SER A 20 29.42 -24.54 11.26
C SER A 20 30.69 -23.90 10.75
N LYS A 21 31.18 -24.44 9.63
CA LYS A 21 32.19 -23.78 8.79
C LYS A 21 31.61 -22.77 7.78
N GLY A 22 30.29 -22.77 7.57
CA GLY A 22 29.61 -21.93 6.59
C GLY A 22 28.61 -20.95 7.21
N VAL A 23 28.21 -19.97 6.40
CA VAL A 23 27.17 -18.98 6.71
C VAL A 23 25.82 -19.69 6.91
N ARG A 24 24.99 -19.18 7.83
CA ARG A 24 23.64 -19.72 8.08
C ARG A 24 22.57 -18.65 7.92
N LEU A 25 21.45 -19.03 7.32
CA LEU A 25 20.24 -18.21 7.36
C LEU A 25 19.57 -18.33 8.73
N MET A 26 19.16 -17.21 9.31
CA MET A 26 18.37 -17.11 10.54
C MET A 26 17.20 -16.17 10.32
N HIS A 27 16.01 -16.61 10.71
CA HIS A 27 14.83 -15.76 10.80
C HIS A 27 14.71 -15.17 12.19
N VAL A 28 14.59 -13.85 12.26
CA VAL A 28 14.35 -13.08 13.49
C VAL A 28 13.03 -12.36 13.35
N LEU A 29 12.11 -12.62 14.27
CA LEU A 29 10.86 -11.87 14.36
C LEU A 29 11.02 -10.78 15.41
N ILE A 30 10.96 -9.51 14.99
CA ILE A 30 10.93 -8.35 15.88
C ILE A 30 9.48 -7.93 16.04
N ARG A 31 9.02 -7.84 17.29
CA ARG A 31 7.67 -7.38 17.62
C ARG A 31 7.77 -6.02 18.32
N VAL A 32 7.07 -5.04 17.76
CA VAL A 32 6.87 -3.71 18.35
C VAL A 32 5.40 -3.61 18.76
N ASP A 33 5.14 -3.52 20.05
CA ASP A 33 3.78 -3.33 20.57
C ASP A 33 3.55 -1.85 20.82
N ALA A 34 2.75 -1.24 19.95
CA ALA A 34 2.31 0.15 20.06
C ALA A 34 0.81 0.25 20.40
N SER A 35 0.16 -0.84 20.82
CA SER A 35 -1.29 -0.88 21.02
C SER A 35 -1.81 0.13 22.05
N ASN A 36 -0.97 0.42 23.05
CA ASN A 36 -1.26 1.42 24.10
C ASN A 36 -0.55 2.76 23.86
N ALA A 37 -0.01 2.97 22.66
CA ALA A 37 0.64 4.22 22.30
C ALA A 37 -0.42 5.33 22.16
N SER A 38 -0.15 6.51 22.73
CA SER A 38 -1.04 7.65 22.62
C SER A 38 -1.02 8.19 21.18
N LEU A 39 -2.17 8.64 20.69
CA LEU A 39 -2.27 9.29 19.40
C LEU A 39 -1.60 10.67 19.44
N ILE A 40 -1.00 11.05 18.32
CA ILE A 40 -0.54 12.41 18.05
C ILE A 40 -1.77 13.24 17.69
N GLU A 41 -2.06 14.26 18.50
CA GLU A 41 -3.06 15.27 18.18
C GLU A 41 -2.42 16.32 17.26
N ALA A 42 -2.50 16.05 15.95
CA ALA A 42 -1.93 16.89 14.90
C ALA A 42 -2.99 17.20 13.82
N PRO A 43 -3.04 18.45 13.32
CA PRO A 43 -3.81 18.76 12.13
C PRO A 43 -3.31 17.95 10.93
N MET A 44 -4.21 17.55 10.03
CA MET A 44 -3.82 16.90 8.78
C MET A 44 -3.79 17.90 7.63
N ALA A 45 -2.76 17.82 6.79
CA ALA A 45 -2.75 18.47 5.48
C ALA A 45 -2.97 17.41 4.41
N ILE A 46 -4.07 17.52 3.68
CA ILE A 46 -4.52 16.52 2.73
C ILE A 46 -4.53 17.13 1.34
N ALA A 47 -3.82 16.49 0.40
CA ALA A 47 -3.93 16.76 -1.02
C ALA A 47 -4.63 15.58 -1.69
N ILE A 48 -5.83 15.81 -2.23
CA ILE A 48 -6.51 14.78 -3.03
C ILE A 48 -6.16 15.00 -4.51
N VAL A 49 -5.65 13.95 -5.14
CA VAL A 49 -5.22 13.91 -6.54
C VAL A 49 -6.20 13.03 -7.31
N VAL A 50 -7.10 13.67 -8.06
CA VAL A 50 -8.20 13.00 -8.76
C VAL A 50 -7.93 12.89 -10.25
N ASP A 51 -8.06 11.67 -10.76
CA ASP A 51 -8.06 11.40 -12.19
C ASP A 51 -9.33 11.96 -12.84
N LYS A 52 -9.13 12.75 -13.89
CA LYS A 52 -10.16 13.44 -14.68
C LYS A 52 -10.09 13.02 -16.16
N SER A 53 -9.43 11.91 -16.46
CA SER A 53 -9.39 11.26 -17.78
C SER A 53 -10.79 10.90 -18.30
N GLU A 54 -10.85 10.47 -19.56
CA GLU A 54 -12.09 10.11 -20.23
C GLU A 54 -12.78 8.93 -19.55
N SER A 55 -12.03 7.89 -19.13
CA SER A 55 -12.57 6.68 -18.50
C SER A 55 -13.38 6.97 -17.23
N MET A 56 -12.89 7.90 -16.40
CA MET A 56 -13.60 8.35 -15.19
C MET A 56 -14.95 9.01 -15.50
N MET A 57 -15.14 9.51 -16.72
CA MET A 57 -16.36 10.20 -17.16
C MET A 57 -17.31 9.31 -17.96
N LEU A 58 -16.92 8.08 -18.28
CA LEU A 58 -17.78 7.17 -19.02
C LEU A 58 -18.95 6.71 -18.13
N PRO A 59 -20.20 6.74 -18.64
CA PRO A 59 -21.34 6.22 -17.92
C PRO A 59 -21.19 4.72 -17.63
N MET A 60 -21.44 4.32 -16.39
CA MET A 60 -21.46 2.92 -15.99
C MET A 60 -22.82 2.31 -16.33
N LEU A 61 -22.82 1.32 -17.21
CA LEU A 61 -24.03 0.66 -17.68
C LEU A 61 -24.06 -0.79 -17.21
N THR A 62 -25.24 -1.26 -16.81
CA THR A 62 -25.48 -2.68 -16.57
C THR A 62 -25.52 -3.44 -17.89
N GLN A 63 -25.31 -4.76 -17.82
CA GLN A 63 -25.43 -5.64 -18.98
C GLN A 63 -26.80 -5.49 -19.67
N GLU A 64 -27.88 -5.39 -18.89
CA GLU A 64 -29.23 -5.18 -19.39
C GLU A 64 -29.37 -3.85 -20.16
N GLN A 65 -28.79 -2.76 -19.64
CA GLN A 65 -28.78 -1.45 -20.30
C GLN A 65 -27.97 -1.48 -21.61
N ILE A 66 -26.83 -2.16 -21.62
CA ILE A 66 -26.02 -2.34 -22.84
C ILE A 66 -26.81 -3.12 -23.90
N GLU A 67 -27.47 -4.21 -23.50
CA GLU A 67 -28.31 -5.02 -24.40
C GLU A 67 -29.54 -4.26 -24.89
N GLU A 68 -30.14 -3.42 -24.06
CA GLU A 68 -31.22 -2.53 -24.46
C GLU A 68 -30.75 -1.50 -25.50
N LEU A 69 -29.60 -0.86 -25.27
CA LEU A 69 -29.03 0.10 -26.21
C LEU A 69 -28.64 -0.58 -27.54
N ARG A 70 -28.09 -1.80 -27.50
CA ARG A 70 -27.83 -2.61 -28.70
C ARG A 70 -29.12 -2.95 -29.45
N ARG A 71 -30.17 -3.40 -28.75
CA ARG A 71 -31.48 -3.73 -29.34
C ARG A 71 -32.10 -2.54 -30.06
N HIS A 72 -31.93 -1.34 -29.52
CA HIS A 72 -32.44 -0.10 -30.11
C HIS A 72 -31.49 0.52 -31.15
N GLY A 73 -30.38 -0.15 -31.49
CA GLY A 73 -29.43 0.30 -32.52
C GLY A 73 -28.52 1.45 -32.08
N PHE A 74 -28.45 1.76 -30.78
CA PHE A 74 -27.59 2.82 -30.26
C PHE A 74 -26.14 2.39 -30.07
N LEU A 75 -25.87 1.09 -29.89
CA LEU A 75 -24.52 0.54 -29.76
C LEU A 75 -24.27 -0.47 -30.87
N ARG A 76 -23.09 -0.40 -31.50
CA ARG A 76 -22.63 -1.37 -32.49
C ARG A 76 -21.20 -1.80 -32.18
N ASP A 77 -20.93 -3.08 -32.32
CA ASP A 77 -19.55 -3.57 -32.25
C ASP A 77 -18.82 -3.14 -33.54
N ALA A 78 -17.69 -2.46 -33.36
CA ALA A 78 -16.80 -2.00 -34.40
C ALA A 78 -15.37 -2.51 -34.13
N GLU A 79 -14.51 -2.43 -35.14
CA GLU A 79 -13.11 -2.80 -35.00
C GLU A 79 -12.26 -1.58 -35.38
N ARG A 80 -11.47 -1.08 -34.44
CA ARG A 80 -10.49 0.00 -34.65
C ARG A 80 -9.11 -0.52 -34.31
N ASP A 81 -8.19 -0.44 -35.26
CA ASP A 81 -6.80 -0.89 -35.11
C ASP A 81 -6.67 -2.34 -34.60
N GLY A 82 -7.58 -3.23 -35.02
CA GLY A 82 -7.61 -4.65 -34.60
C GLY A 82 -8.23 -4.89 -33.21
N VAL A 83 -8.74 -3.85 -32.56
CA VAL A 83 -9.42 -3.92 -31.25
C VAL A 83 -10.92 -3.80 -31.46
N ARG A 84 -11.69 -4.74 -30.89
CA ARG A 84 -13.15 -4.64 -30.85
C ARG A 84 -13.55 -3.53 -29.88
N VAL A 85 -14.21 -2.51 -30.39
CA VAL A 85 -14.74 -1.38 -29.63
C VAL A 85 -16.25 -1.31 -29.81
N VAL A 86 -16.96 -0.78 -28.82
CA VAL A 86 -18.40 -0.53 -28.94
C VAL A 86 -18.58 0.93 -29.32
N GLU A 87 -19.09 1.17 -30.54
CA GLU A 87 -19.37 2.51 -31.04
C GLU A 87 -20.83 2.90 -30.77
N PHE A 88 -21.02 4.14 -30.34
CA PHE A 88 -22.33 4.74 -30.17
C PHE A 88 -22.82 5.37 -31.48
N MET A 89 -24.01 4.97 -31.95
CA MET A 89 -24.52 5.25 -33.31
C MET A 89 -25.63 6.31 -33.37
N GLY A 90 -25.90 7.04 -32.28
CA GLY A 90 -27.00 8.02 -32.20
C GLY A 90 -26.59 9.49 -32.40
N PHE A 91 -27.47 10.30 -33.01
CA PHE A 91 -27.35 11.77 -33.03
C PHE A 91 -27.79 12.43 -31.70
N SER A 92 -28.52 11.69 -30.86
CA SER A 92 -28.95 12.09 -29.52
C SER A 92 -28.48 11.06 -28.51
N ILE A 93 -28.00 11.52 -27.34
CA ILE A 93 -27.60 10.66 -26.21
C ILE A 93 -28.88 10.22 -25.47
N PRO A 94 -29.22 8.91 -25.42
CA PRO A 94 -30.37 8.39 -24.68
C PRO A 94 -30.36 8.86 -23.23
N SER A 95 -31.55 9.04 -22.63
CA SER A 95 -31.68 9.36 -21.21
C SER A 95 -30.93 8.36 -20.33
N VAL A 96 -30.97 7.08 -20.69
CA VAL A 96 -30.23 6.00 -20.02
C VAL A 96 -28.74 6.28 -19.90
N LEU A 97 -28.10 6.88 -20.93
CA LEU A 97 -26.68 7.26 -20.86
C LEU A 97 -26.46 8.56 -20.08
N ARG A 98 -27.44 9.46 -20.06
CA ARG A 98 -27.36 10.75 -19.36
C ARG A 98 -27.47 10.60 -17.85
N ASP A 99 -28.34 9.69 -17.41
CA ASP A 99 -28.69 9.50 -16.00
C ASP A 99 -27.85 8.39 -15.34
N ALA A 100 -27.10 7.62 -16.13
CA ALA A 100 -26.20 6.59 -15.63
C ALA A 100 -25.04 7.21 -14.83
N PRO A 101 -24.73 6.66 -13.63
CA PRO A 101 -23.65 7.18 -12.81
C PRO A 101 -22.29 6.95 -13.48
N ARG A 102 -21.36 7.86 -13.24
CA ARG A 102 -19.96 7.74 -13.67
C ARG A 102 -19.07 7.49 -12.46
N PRO A 103 -17.88 6.86 -12.61
CA PRO A 103 -16.91 6.74 -11.52
C PRO A 103 -16.61 8.09 -10.86
N PHE A 104 -16.50 9.14 -11.67
CA PHE A 104 -16.28 10.51 -11.22
C PHE A 104 -17.38 11.07 -10.31
N ASP A 105 -18.65 10.66 -10.48
CA ASP A 105 -19.74 11.10 -9.62
C ASP A 105 -19.58 10.56 -8.20
N PHE A 106 -19.09 9.32 -8.06
CA PHE A 106 -18.75 8.72 -6.77
C PHE A 106 -17.53 9.38 -6.13
N VAL A 107 -16.54 9.81 -6.92
CA VAL A 107 -15.42 10.63 -6.41
C VAL A 107 -15.94 11.94 -5.85
N LYS A 108 -16.79 12.68 -6.58
CA LYS A 108 -17.38 13.92 -6.07
C LYS A 108 -18.14 13.68 -4.77
N ARG A 109 -18.95 12.61 -4.68
CA ARG A 109 -19.65 12.25 -3.45
C ARG A 109 -18.67 12.02 -2.29
N ALA A 110 -17.65 11.20 -2.51
CA ALA A 110 -16.63 10.89 -1.51
C ALA A 110 -15.89 12.14 -1.02
N LEU A 111 -15.51 13.05 -1.93
CA LEU A 111 -14.87 14.32 -1.55
C LEU A 111 -15.76 15.17 -0.67
N ARG A 112 -17.07 15.27 -0.97
CA ARG A 112 -18.00 16.04 -0.15
C ARG A 112 -18.16 15.44 1.24
N GLU A 113 -18.27 14.11 1.33
CA GLU A 113 -18.34 13.40 2.61
C GLU A 113 -17.08 13.64 3.47
N ILE A 114 -15.88 13.63 2.90
CA ILE A 114 -14.66 13.96 3.69
C ILE A 114 -14.70 15.39 4.22
N VAL A 115 -15.12 16.35 3.39
CA VAL A 115 -15.13 17.78 3.77
C VAL A 115 -16.02 18.03 4.99
N GLU A 116 -17.09 17.26 5.14
CA GLU A 116 -17.94 17.30 6.34
C GLU A 116 -17.22 16.81 7.60
N HIS A 117 -16.24 15.92 7.47
CA HIS A 117 -15.43 15.36 8.56
C HIS A 117 -14.09 16.07 8.78
N LEU A 118 -13.77 17.11 8.01
CA LEU A 118 -12.59 17.95 8.28
C LEU A 118 -12.85 18.79 9.54
N ASN A 119 -11.87 18.83 10.44
CA ASN A 119 -11.87 19.82 11.51
C ASN A 119 -11.35 21.17 10.97
N ASP A 120 -11.53 22.25 11.73
CA ASP A 120 -11.20 23.60 11.27
C ASP A 120 -9.69 23.85 11.12
N TYR A 121 -8.85 23.01 11.75
CA TYR A 121 -7.39 23.08 11.68
C TYR A 121 -6.80 22.20 10.58
N ASP A 122 -7.55 21.21 10.09
CA ASP A 122 -7.15 20.41 8.95
C ASP A 122 -7.01 21.32 7.72
N MET A 123 -6.10 20.96 6.82
CA MET A 123 -5.86 21.65 5.57
C MET A 123 -6.19 20.73 4.41
N PHE A 124 -6.79 21.29 3.37
CA PHE A 124 -7.27 20.56 2.22
C PHE A 124 -6.83 21.24 0.92
N SER A 125 -6.32 20.43 -0.01
CA SER A 125 -5.97 20.81 -1.37
C SER A 125 -6.59 19.81 -2.34
N LEU A 126 -7.01 20.30 -3.51
CA LEU A 126 -7.63 19.49 -4.55
C LEU A 126 -6.90 19.68 -5.87
N ILE A 127 -6.38 18.59 -6.39
CA ILE A 127 -5.65 18.53 -7.65
C ILE A 127 -6.44 17.61 -8.58
N ALA A 128 -6.64 18.05 -9.82
CA ALA A 128 -7.17 17.23 -10.89
C ALA A 128 -6.07 16.98 -11.91
N PHE A 129 -5.99 15.76 -12.44
CA PHE A 129 -5.02 15.41 -13.48
C PHE A 129 -5.65 14.55 -14.59
N ALA A 130 -5.10 14.67 -15.79
CA ALA A 130 -5.30 13.78 -16.92
C ALA A 130 -4.01 13.82 -17.76
N THR A 131 -4.01 14.29 -19.01
CA THR A 131 -2.76 14.61 -19.75
C THR A 131 -2.00 15.77 -19.11
N ASP A 132 -2.73 16.72 -18.53
CA ASP A 132 -2.18 17.82 -17.75
C ASP A 132 -2.75 17.83 -16.32
N ALA A 133 -2.16 18.60 -15.42
CA ALA A 133 -2.62 18.69 -14.05
C ALA A 133 -2.92 20.14 -13.64
N ARG A 134 -3.88 20.30 -12.73
CA ARG A 134 -4.29 21.61 -12.22
C ARG A 134 -4.60 21.54 -10.73
N THR A 135 -4.04 22.47 -9.97
CA THR A 135 -4.50 22.77 -8.62
C THR A 135 -5.85 23.48 -8.73
N VAL A 136 -6.92 22.75 -8.41
CA VAL A 136 -8.30 23.23 -8.45
C VAL A 136 -8.60 24.09 -7.23
N LEU A 137 -8.08 23.66 -6.09
CA LEU A 137 -8.11 24.39 -4.84
C LEU A 137 -6.70 24.38 -4.24
N PRO A 138 -6.01 25.53 -4.19
CA PRO A 138 -4.78 25.67 -3.41
C PRO A 138 -5.05 25.36 -1.94
N ILE A 139 -4.03 24.87 -1.23
CA ILE A 139 -4.22 24.39 0.14
C ILE A 139 -4.84 25.46 1.04
N CYS A 140 -5.93 25.11 1.73
CA CYS A 140 -6.64 26.00 2.64
C CYS A 140 -7.17 25.26 3.86
N SER A 141 -7.49 26.00 4.93
CA SER A 141 -8.11 25.44 6.13
C SER A 141 -9.50 24.85 5.83
N GLY A 142 -9.80 23.74 6.51
CA GLY A 142 -11.08 23.05 6.53
C GLY A 142 -12.24 23.88 7.06
N GLU A 143 -11.98 25.00 7.76
CA GLU A 143 -12.99 25.98 8.14
C GLU A 143 -13.69 26.58 6.90
N THR A 144 -12.98 26.66 5.77
CA THR A 144 -13.48 27.25 4.52
C THR A 144 -14.35 26.28 3.70
N ARG A 145 -15.21 25.47 4.35
CA ARG A 145 -15.95 24.35 3.74
C ARG A 145 -16.69 24.74 2.46
N GLU A 146 -17.35 25.90 2.43
CA GLU A 146 -18.08 26.40 1.26
C GLU A 146 -17.16 26.55 0.03
N LYS A 147 -15.94 27.09 0.22
CA LYS A 147 -14.94 27.21 -0.85
C LYS A 147 -14.50 25.83 -1.36
N ILE A 148 -14.39 24.85 -0.46
CA ILE A 148 -14.04 23.49 -0.84
C ILE A 148 -15.15 22.85 -1.67
N PHE A 149 -16.41 22.93 -1.22
CA PHE A 149 -17.57 22.43 -1.97
C PHE A 149 -17.67 23.06 -3.37
N ASN A 150 -17.52 24.38 -3.47
CA ASN A 150 -17.52 25.09 -4.75
C ASN A 150 -16.40 24.61 -5.69
N SER A 151 -15.23 24.26 -5.14
CA SER A 151 -14.09 23.75 -5.92
C SER A 151 -14.32 22.31 -6.41
N ILE A 152 -14.97 21.47 -5.60
CA ILE A 152 -15.39 20.12 -6.02
C ILE A 152 -16.37 20.21 -7.19
N ASP A 153 -17.31 21.16 -7.14
CA ASP A 153 -18.26 21.37 -8.25
C ASP A 153 -17.62 21.94 -9.51
N ALA A 154 -16.50 22.66 -9.37
CA ALA A 154 -15.74 23.18 -10.51
C ALA A 154 -14.97 22.07 -11.28
N LEU A 155 -14.68 20.91 -10.66
CA LEU A 155 -13.90 19.84 -11.29
C LEU A 155 -14.49 19.36 -12.63
N GLU A 156 -15.82 19.27 -12.72
CA GLU A 156 -16.51 18.73 -13.89
C GLU A 156 -16.29 19.56 -15.16
N LYS A 157 -16.05 20.87 -14.98
CA LYS A 157 -15.85 21.83 -16.07
C LYS A 157 -14.40 21.82 -16.59
N LEU A 158 -13.49 21.14 -15.92
CA LEU A 158 -12.09 21.09 -16.33
C LEU A 158 -11.91 20.20 -17.57
N ARG A 159 -11.00 20.63 -18.43
CA ARG A 159 -10.51 19.90 -19.60
C ARG A 159 -9.01 19.81 -19.46
N LEU A 160 -8.51 18.60 -19.22
CA LEU A 160 -7.10 18.32 -18.92
C LEU A 160 -6.48 17.34 -19.92
N GLY A 161 -7.17 17.08 -21.04
CA GLY A 161 -6.82 16.04 -22.01
C GLY A 161 -7.35 14.66 -21.63
N ASP A 162 -7.09 13.68 -22.49
CA ASP A 162 -7.68 12.33 -22.43
C ASP A 162 -6.68 11.27 -21.93
N GLY A 163 -5.45 11.66 -21.63
CA GLY A 163 -4.41 10.78 -21.07
C GLY A 163 -4.38 10.74 -19.55
N THR A 164 -3.37 10.05 -19.00
CA THR A 164 -3.22 9.83 -17.55
C THR A 164 -1.74 10.00 -17.15
N GLU A 165 -1.35 11.25 -16.85
CA GLU A 165 -0.01 11.68 -16.43
C GLU A 165 0.00 11.98 -14.93
N LEU A 166 0.06 10.92 -14.11
CA LEU A 166 -0.08 11.02 -12.65
C LEU A 166 1.04 11.84 -12.01
N SER A 167 2.26 11.81 -12.55
CA SER A 167 3.40 12.51 -11.97
C SER A 167 3.18 14.02 -11.87
N LYS A 168 2.44 14.61 -12.81
CA LYS A 168 2.08 16.03 -12.78
C LYS A 168 1.12 16.34 -11.63
N GLY A 169 0.14 15.46 -11.40
CA GLY A 169 -0.78 15.59 -10.29
C GLY A 169 -0.08 15.47 -8.93
N LEU A 170 0.82 14.48 -8.81
CA LEU A 170 1.67 14.31 -7.62
C LEU A 170 2.58 15.52 -7.38
N GLU A 171 3.13 16.13 -8.44
CA GLU A 171 4.04 17.28 -8.31
C GLU A 171 3.32 18.49 -7.73
N LEU A 172 2.13 18.79 -8.23
CA LEU A 172 1.28 19.85 -7.67
C LEU A 172 0.85 19.54 -6.23
N ALA A 173 0.50 18.28 -5.93
CA ALA A 173 0.17 17.88 -4.57
C ALA A 173 1.34 18.09 -3.60
N TYR A 174 2.55 17.71 -4.02
CA TYR A 174 3.76 17.93 -3.27
C TYR A 174 4.02 19.41 -3.02
N GLU A 175 3.93 20.25 -4.06
CA GLU A 175 4.08 21.71 -3.93
C GLU A 175 3.07 22.32 -2.97
N GLU A 176 1.81 21.91 -3.00
CA GLU A 176 0.78 22.41 -2.08
C GLU A 176 1.05 21.96 -0.63
N LEU A 177 1.44 20.71 -0.42
CA LEU A 177 1.73 20.19 0.93
C LEU A 177 2.97 20.83 1.54
N LEU A 178 3.99 21.19 0.75
CA LEU A 178 5.17 21.91 1.25
C LEU A 178 4.88 23.34 1.73
N LYS A 179 3.76 23.94 1.33
CA LYS A 179 3.34 25.26 1.86
C LYS A 179 2.92 25.18 3.33
N THR A 180 2.68 23.99 3.85
CA THR A 180 2.37 23.78 5.26
C THR A 180 3.69 23.79 6.05
N THR A 181 3.91 24.83 6.86
CA THR A 181 5.23 25.07 7.49
C THR A 181 5.40 24.46 8.89
N SER A 182 4.33 23.87 9.46
CA SER A 182 4.40 23.25 10.78
C SER A 182 4.96 21.83 10.70
N GLU A 183 5.93 21.52 11.56
CA GLU A 183 6.49 20.16 11.72
C GLU A 183 5.49 19.20 12.37
N GLN A 184 4.43 19.72 13.00
CA GLN A 184 3.39 18.93 13.67
C GLN A 184 2.18 18.65 12.78
N VAL A 185 2.31 18.74 11.45
CA VAL A 185 1.22 18.48 10.51
C VAL A 185 1.42 17.13 9.82
N LEU A 186 0.38 16.30 9.87
CA LEU A 186 0.36 15.02 9.16
C LEU A 186 0.04 15.26 7.69
N ARG A 187 1.03 15.09 6.81
CA ARG A 187 0.86 15.33 5.37
C ARG A 187 0.42 14.05 4.67
N ARG A 188 -0.65 14.15 3.88
CA ARG A 188 -1.30 13.06 3.15
C ARG A 188 -1.53 13.46 1.71
N THR A 189 -1.17 12.59 0.79
CA THR A 189 -1.61 12.60 -0.60
C THR A 189 -2.48 11.38 -0.81
N ILE A 190 -3.70 11.57 -1.34
CA ILE A 190 -4.56 10.44 -1.73
C ILE A 190 -4.80 10.52 -3.23
N VAL A 191 -4.39 9.48 -3.94
CA VAL A 191 -4.54 9.35 -5.40
C VAL A 191 -5.74 8.48 -5.71
N ILE A 192 -6.65 8.95 -6.56
CA ILE A 192 -7.79 8.16 -7.05
C ILE A 192 -7.74 8.13 -8.58
N THR A 193 -7.64 6.92 -9.16
CA THR A 193 -7.56 6.72 -10.61
C THR A 193 -8.16 5.38 -11.04
N ASP A 194 -8.80 5.35 -12.21
CA ASP A 194 -9.22 4.13 -12.90
C ASP A 194 -8.32 3.75 -14.09
N GLY A 195 -7.33 4.60 -14.39
CA GLY A 195 -6.57 4.58 -15.63
C GLY A 195 -5.12 4.13 -15.47
N TYR A 196 -4.54 3.65 -16.58
CA TYR A 196 -3.15 3.26 -16.64
C TYR A 196 -2.25 4.50 -16.77
N CYS A 197 -1.41 4.74 -15.77
CA CYS A 197 -0.42 5.83 -15.79
C CYS A 197 0.84 5.36 -16.53
N SER A 198 1.31 6.13 -17.51
CA SER A 198 2.45 5.75 -18.35
C SER A 198 3.82 6.28 -17.87
N ASP A 199 3.81 7.15 -16.86
CA ASP A 199 4.95 7.92 -16.35
C ASP A 199 5.53 7.35 -15.03
N GLU A 200 5.59 6.02 -14.94
CA GLU A 200 5.92 5.25 -13.71
C GLU A 200 7.22 5.71 -13.04
N SER A 201 8.30 5.84 -13.81
CA SER A 201 9.63 6.20 -13.26
C SER A 201 9.63 7.58 -12.59
N ARG A 202 8.89 8.55 -13.14
CA ARG A 202 8.79 9.89 -12.56
C ARG A 202 7.93 9.86 -11.30
N CYS A 203 6.82 9.13 -11.33
CA CYS A 203 5.97 8.91 -10.16
C CYS A 203 6.77 8.31 -9.00
N ILE A 204 7.54 7.24 -9.23
CA ILE A 204 8.34 6.57 -8.18
C ILE A 204 9.38 7.52 -7.58
N ASN A 205 10.10 8.28 -8.41
CA ASN A 205 11.10 9.24 -7.92
C ASN A 205 10.47 10.35 -7.09
N LEU A 206 9.31 10.85 -7.50
CA LEU A 206 8.56 11.83 -6.73
C LEU A 206 8.00 11.24 -5.43
N GLY A 207 7.48 10.01 -5.46
CA GLY A 207 7.03 9.29 -4.27
C GLY A 207 8.13 9.12 -3.22
N ARG A 208 9.37 8.86 -3.65
CA ARG A 208 10.54 8.84 -2.74
C ARG A 208 10.80 10.20 -2.10
N ARG A 209 10.80 11.29 -2.89
CA ARG A 209 10.99 12.66 -2.38
C ARG A 209 9.89 13.04 -1.38
N MET A 210 8.64 12.75 -1.71
CA MET A 210 7.51 12.98 -0.82
C MET A 210 7.67 12.19 0.48
N ALA A 211 8.09 10.92 0.40
CA ALA A 211 8.35 10.09 1.57
C ALA A 211 9.52 10.61 2.43
N ASP A 212 10.56 11.18 1.81
CA ASP A 212 11.68 11.82 2.53
C ASP A 212 11.22 13.06 3.31
N ASP A 213 10.28 13.82 2.76
CA ASP A 213 9.65 14.98 3.42
C ASP A 213 8.49 14.61 4.36
N GLY A 214 8.33 13.31 4.66
CA GLY A 214 7.30 12.83 5.58
C GLY A 214 5.87 12.91 5.04
N ILE A 215 5.70 13.02 3.72
CA ILE A 215 4.40 12.97 3.04
C ILE A 215 4.07 11.52 2.70
N ARG A 216 2.91 11.07 3.20
CA ARG A 216 2.39 9.74 2.87
C ARG A 216 1.50 9.77 1.65
N ILE A 217 1.60 8.75 0.82
CA ILE A 217 0.80 8.58 -0.39
C ILE A 217 -0.04 7.33 -0.22
N SER A 218 -1.35 7.51 -0.19
CA SER A 218 -2.30 6.41 -0.28
C SER A 218 -2.93 6.40 -1.67
N THR A 219 -3.16 5.22 -2.23
CA THR A 219 -3.57 5.05 -3.63
C THR A 219 -4.87 4.24 -3.71
N MET A 220 -5.80 4.67 -4.56
CA MET A 220 -7.08 4.02 -4.80
C MET A 220 -7.19 3.71 -6.29
N GLY A 221 -6.97 2.45 -6.63
CA GLY A 221 -7.13 1.93 -7.98
C GLY A 221 -8.57 1.47 -8.18
N VAL A 222 -9.29 2.11 -9.11
CA VAL A 222 -10.71 1.87 -9.38
C VAL A 222 -10.86 0.97 -10.61
N GLY A 223 -11.68 -0.08 -10.52
CA GLY A 223 -11.89 -1.01 -11.62
C GLY A 223 -10.62 -1.77 -12.02
N VAL A 224 -10.52 -2.23 -13.26
CA VAL A 224 -9.46 -3.18 -13.67
C VAL A 224 -8.37 -2.59 -14.56
N ASN A 225 -8.46 -1.32 -14.93
CA ASN A 225 -7.58 -0.74 -15.96
C ASN A 225 -6.37 0.03 -15.40
N PHE A 226 -6.34 0.32 -14.10
CA PHE A 226 -5.23 1.05 -13.48
C PHE A 226 -3.94 0.22 -13.39
N ASN A 227 -2.80 0.89 -13.21
CA ASN A 227 -1.50 0.22 -13.02
C ASN A 227 -1.29 -0.18 -11.55
N GLU A 228 -1.56 -1.44 -11.20
CA GLU A 228 -1.46 -1.90 -9.80
C GLU A 228 -0.04 -1.98 -9.27
N ASP A 229 0.95 -2.21 -10.15
CA ASP A 229 2.36 -2.29 -9.75
C ASP A 229 2.85 -0.90 -9.30
N LEU A 230 2.53 0.14 -10.09
CA LEU A 230 2.84 1.52 -9.75
C LEU A 230 2.12 1.97 -8.46
N MET A 231 0.81 1.73 -8.37
CA MET A 231 -0.02 2.21 -7.25
C MET A 231 0.40 1.58 -5.92
N THR A 232 0.73 0.28 -5.93
CA THR A 232 1.23 -0.44 -4.75
C THR A 232 2.61 0.10 -4.36
N LEU A 233 3.51 0.29 -5.34
CA LEU A 233 4.87 0.76 -5.07
C LEU A 233 4.91 2.20 -4.53
N LEU A 234 4.04 3.09 -5.02
CA LEU A 234 3.91 4.46 -4.49
C LEU A 234 3.48 4.46 -3.02
N ALA A 235 2.49 3.64 -2.68
CA ALA A 235 2.03 3.49 -1.30
C ALA A 235 3.15 2.93 -0.41
N ASP A 236 3.79 1.83 -0.82
CA ASP A 236 4.87 1.19 -0.05
C ASP A 236 6.06 2.13 0.18
N THR A 237 6.46 2.87 -0.85
CA THR A 237 7.59 3.81 -0.80
C THR A 237 7.40 4.88 0.26
N SER A 238 6.16 5.34 0.45
CA SER A 238 5.79 6.38 1.42
C SER A 238 5.18 5.83 2.71
N SER A 239 5.14 4.50 2.86
CA SER A 239 4.47 3.80 3.96
C SER A 239 3.00 4.23 4.13
N GLY A 240 2.31 4.49 3.01
CA GLY A 240 0.87 4.67 2.92
C GLY A 240 0.14 3.37 2.54
N GLU A 241 -1.13 3.48 2.18
CA GLU A 241 -2.00 2.32 1.90
C GLU A 241 -2.40 2.25 0.42
N ALA A 242 -2.53 1.04 -0.10
CA ALA A 242 -3.02 0.80 -1.46
C ALA A 242 -4.37 0.09 -1.41
N PHE A 243 -5.40 0.72 -1.97
CA PHE A 243 -6.76 0.21 -2.05
C PHE A 243 -7.09 -0.23 -3.47
N PHE A 244 -7.71 -1.39 -3.57
CA PHE A 244 -8.38 -1.84 -4.78
C PHE A 244 -9.87 -1.63 -4.59
N VAL A 245 -10.48 -0.89 -5.52
CA VAL A 245 -11.89 -0.55 -5.52
C VAL A 245 -12.52 -1.19 -6.76
N PRO A 246 -13.00 -2.45 -6.67
CA PRO A 246 -13.56 -3.17 -7.81
C PRO A 246 -14.72 -2.43 -8.49
N ASP A 247 -15.58 -1.82 -7.68
CA ASP A 247 -16.75 -1.07 -8.12
C ASP A 247 -16.63 0.40 -7.68
N PRO A 248 -16.69 1.37 -8.62
CA PRO A 248 -16.64 2.79 -8.31
C PRO A 248 -17.63 3.27 -7.23
N SER A 249 -18.76 2.59 -7.05
CA SER A 249 -19.72 2.91 -5.97
C SER A 249 -19.13 2.78 -4.56
N GLN A 250 -18.03 2.04 -4.41
CA GLN A 250 -17.29 1.82 -3.16
C GLN A 250 -16.21 2.88 -2.89
N ILE A 251 -15.95 3.80 -3.82
CA ILE A 251 -14.96 4.89 -3.64
C ILE A 251 -15.18 5.66 -2.32
N PRO A 252 -16.41 6.08 -1.95
CA PRO A 252 -16.63 6.80 -0.71
C PRO A 252 -16.25 6.01 0.54
N GLN A 253 -16.58 4.71 0.56
CA GLN A 253 -16.24 3.83 1.68
C GLN A 253 -14.73 3.65 1.82
N ALA A 254 -14.02 3.41 0.70
CA ALA A 254 -12.57 3.27 0.70
C ALA A 254 -11.88 4.56 1.16
N LEU A 255 -12.40 5.72 0.71
CA LEU A 255 -11.84 7.01 1.04
C LEU A 255 -12.10 7.44 2.48
N ASP A 256 -13.29 7.16 3.02
CA ASP A 256 -13.58 7.33 4.45
C ASP A 256 -12.67 6.45 5.32
N LEU A 257 -12.49 5.18 4.95
CA LEU A 257 -11.61 4.26 5.68
C LEU A 257 -10.18 4.79 5.74
N GLU A 258 -9.62 5.17 4.59
CA GLU A 258 -8.27 5.76 4.53
C GLU A 258 -8.16 7.01 5.38
N MET A 259 -9.15 7.91 5.30
CA MET A 259 -9.18 9.15 6.08
C MET A 259 -9.21 8.89 7.59
N ARG A 260 -10.01 7.92 8.07
CA ARG A 260 -10.04 7.52 9.48
C ARG A 260 -8.72 6.91 9.92
N GLN A 261 -8.17 5.99 9.13
CA GLN A 261 -6.89 5.34 9.44
C GLN A 261 -5.71 6.33 9.44
N SER A 262 -5.71 7.31 8.54
CA SER A 262 -4.67 8.33 8.42
C SER A 262 -4.58 9.26 9.65
N ARG A 263 -5.64 9.35 10.46
CA ARG A 263 -5.66 10.07 11.74
C ARG A 263 -5.12 9.25 12.92
N LEU A 264 -5.09 7.92 12.81
CA LEU A 264 -4.67 7.03 13.89
C LEU A 264 -3.14 6.90 13.96
N VAL A 265 -2.46 8.02 14.20
CA VAL A 265 -0.99 8.06 14.26
C VAL A 265 -0.52 8.14 15.70
N ALA A 266 0.27 7.17 16.14
CA ALA A 266 0.92 7.19 17.45
C ALA A 266 2.38 7.69 17.38
N MET A 267 3.04 7.53 16.23
CA MET A 267 4.44 7.93 16.05
C MET A 267 4.75 8.20 14.59
N CYS A 268 5.40 9.32 14.28
CA CYS A 268 5.79 9.68 12.91
C CYS A 268 7.23 9.30 12.59
N GLN A 269 7.53 9.14 11.29
CA GLN A 269 8.89 8.93 10.76
C GLN A 269 9.71 7.87 11.53
N SER A 270 9.08 6.72 11.78
CA SER A 270 9.65 5.66 12.57
C SER A 270 10.69 4.87 11.78
N VAL A 271 11.80 4.56 12.43
CA VAL A 271 12.95 3.86 11.86
C VAL A 271 13.39 2.78 12.83
N LEU A 272 13.48 1.54 12.34
CA LEU A 272 14.20 0.47 13.04
C LEU A 272 15.67 0.53 12.64
N LYS A 273 16.54 0.89 13.59
CA LYS A 273 17.99 0.88 13.41
C LYS A 273 18.56 -0.43 13.92
N LEU A 274 19.20 -1.19 13.03
CA LEU A 274 19.82 -2.48 13.30
C LEU A 274 21.32 -2.31 13.28
N HIS A 275 21.93 -2.47 14.46
CA HIS A 275 23.37 -2.50 14.61
C HIS A 275 23.86 -3.95 14.63
N PHE A 276 24.57 -4.35 13.58
CA PHE A 276 25.12 -5.68 13.42
C PHE A 276 26.57 -5.76 13.88
N PRO A 277 26.98 -6.82 14.59
CA PRO A 277 28.39 -7.13 14.76
C PRO A 277 29.00 -7.56 13.42
N ARG A 278 30.33 -7.53 13.33
CA ARG A 278 31.04 -7.94 12.11
C ARG A 278 30.61 -9.33 11.61
N GLY A 279 30.37 -9.42 10.30
CA GLY A 279 30.04 -10.65 9.58
C GLY A 279 28.58 -11.08 9.63
N VAL A 280 27.71 -10.38 10.38
CA VAL A 280 26.26 -10.57 10.27
C VAL A 280 25.73 -9.64 9.19
N GLU A 281 25.01 -10.21 8.23
CA GLU A 281 24.44 -9.46 7.10
C GLU A 281 22.92 -9.62 7.08
N ILE A 282 22.22 -8.55 6.72
CA ILE A 282 20.79 -8.62 6.43
C ILE A 282 20.58 -9.10 4.99
N ARG A 283 19.70 -10.07 4.81
CA ARG A 283 19.31 -10.56 3.49
C ARG A 283 18.01 -9.90 3.02
N LYS A 284 17.00 -9.86 3.89
CA LYS A 284 15.67 -9.30 3.63
C LYS A 284 15.00 -8.83 4.92
N ALA A 285 14.05 -7.90 4.80
CA ALA A 285 13.15 -7.54 5.88
C ALA A 285 11.73 -7.33 5.33
N TYR A 286 10.75 -7.84 6.08
CA TYR A 286 9.33 -7.72 5.77
C TYR A 286 8.58 -7.18 6.98
N MET A 287 7.60 -6.31 6.74
CA MET A 287 6.49 -6.15 7.66
C MET A 287 5.54 -7.34 7.47
N VAL A 288 5.18 -8.00 8.57
CA VAL A 288 4.25 -9.13 8.61
C VAL A 288 2.92 -8.68 9.19
N ARG A 289 2.94 -7.79 10.19
CA ARG A 289 1.74 -7.15 10.75
C ARG A 289 1.94 -5.63 10.84
N PRO A 290 0.90 -4.82 10.57
CA PRO A 290 -0.49 -5.21 10.27
C PRO A 290 -0.74 -5.66 8.82
N THR A 291 0.17 -5.30 7.90
CA THR A 291 0.06 -5.62 6.47
C THR A 291 1.34 -6.31 6.02
N VAL A 292 1.23 -7.32 5.16
CA VAL A 292 2.36 -8.04 4.61
C VAL A 292 2.96 -7.24 3.46
N ALA A 293 4.16 -6.70 3.66
CA ALA A 293 4.89 -5.95 2.64
C ALA A 293 6.41 -6.07 2.82
N PRO A 294 7.19 -6.08 1.73
CA PRO A 294 8.63 -5.88 1.82
C PRO A 294 8.93 -4.47 2.37
N ILE A 295 10.04 -4.33 3.11
CA ILE A 295 10.54 -3.01 3.48
C ILE A 295 11.42 -2.50 2.34
N GLU A 296 10.92 -1.55 1.55
CA GLU A 296 11.61 -1.00 0.36
C GLU A 296 12.76 -0.05 0.72
N ARG A 297 12.64 0.66 1.85
CA ARG A 297 13.58 1.70 2.28
C ARG A 297 14.58 1.17 3.29
N ILE A 298 15.54 0.40 2.78
CA ILE A 298 16.68 -0.14 3.53
C ILE A 298 17.93 0.68 3.20
N TYR A 299 18.39 1.50 4.15
CA TYR A 299 19.63 2.28 3.98
C TYR A 299 20.74 1.67 4.83
N SER A 300 21.93 1.58 4.24
CA SER A 300 23.13 1.14 4.93
C SER A 300 24.04 2.34 5.13
N SER A 301 23.99 2.94 6.32
CA SER A 301 24.86 4.07 6.70
C SER A 301 26.31 3.59 6.93
N SER A 302 26.48 2.30 7.26
CA SER A 302 27.76 1.60 7.30
C SER A 302 27.52 0.10 7.20
N ALA A 303 28.56 -0.71 6.99
CA ALA A 303 28.47 -2.17 6.98
C ALA A 303 27.84 -2.78 8.26
N GLN A 304 27.72 -2.02 9.35
CA GLN A 304 27.20 -2.47 10.64
C GLN A 304 25.91 -1.76 11.05
N LEU A 305 25.45 -0.73 10.33
CA LEU A 305 24.23 -0.01 10.66
C LEU A 305 23.30 -0.02 9.44
N VAL A 306 22.18 -0.71 9.61
CA VAL A 306 21.08 -0.72 8.65
C VAL A 306 19.88 -0.01 9.25
N GLU A 307 19.27 0.87 8.49
CA GLU A 307 18.06 1.60 8.86
C GLU A 307 16.90 1.10 7.99
N LEU A 308 15.85 0.59 8.65
CA LEU A 308 14.59 0.21 8.03
C LEU A 308 13.57 1.30 8.33
N HIS A 309 13.18 2.06 7.31
CA HIS A 309 12.13 3.07 7.46
C HIS A 309 10.77 2.37 7.42
N VAL A 310 10.04 2.45 8.54
CA VAL A 310 8.74 1.78 8.71
C VAL A 310 7.57 2.77 8.72
N GLY A 311 7.85 4.06 8.49
CA GLY A 311 6.85 5.12 8.39
C GLY A 311 6.25 5.48 9.74
N GLU A 312 4.99 5.89 9.76
CA GLU A 312 4.26 6.14 10.99
C GLU A 312 3.64 4.84 11.56
N LEU A 313 3.65 4.74 12.89
CA LEU A 313 3.04 3.65 13.63
C LEU A 313 1.63 4.06 14.09
N LYS A 314 0.67 3.16 13.89
CA LYS A 314 -0.69 3.21 14.42
C LYS A 314 -0.73 2.51 15.80
N PRO A 315 -1.77 2.70 16.64
CA PRO A 315 -1.90 2.00 17.93
C PRO A 315 -2.21 0.50 17.79
N THR A 316 -1.23 -0.26 17.31
CA THR A 316 -1.37 -1.70 17.03
C THR A 316 -0.06 -2.43 17.25
N VAL A 317 -0.07 -3.74 17.06
CA VAL A 317 1.12 -4.58 17.07
C VAL A 317 1.73 -4.64 15.67
N TYR A 318 3.01 -4.33 15.60
CA TYR A 318 3.82 -4.50 14.41
C TYR A 318 4.74 -5.71 14.58
N GLU A 319 4.84 -6.50 13.52
CA GLU A 319 5.76 -7.63 13.45
C GLU A 319 6.61 -7.51 12.20
N PHE A 320 7.92 -7.64 12.38
CA PHE A 320 8.91 -7.55 11.31
C PHE A 320 9.70 -8.84 11.26
N LEU A 321 9.65 -9.53 10.11
CA LEU A 321 10.47 -10.70 9.86
C LEU A 321 11.74 -10.27 9.14
N ILE A 322 12.88 -10.51 9.78
CA ILE A 322 14.20 -10.18 9.25
C ILE A 322 14.97 -11.48 8.98
N GLU A 323 15.47 -11.61 7.76
CA GLU A 323 16.37 -12.69 7.36
C GLU A 323 17.82 -12.24 7.53
N LEU A 324 18.57 -12.92 8.39
CA LEU A 324 19.99 -12.66 8.64
C LEU A 324 20.85 -13.80 8.10
N LEU A 325 21.99 -13.44 7.53
CA LEU A 325 23.11 -14.33 7.24
C LEU A 325 24.11 -14.23 8.40
N LEU A 326 24.26 -15.33 9.11
CA LEU A 326 25.10 -15.42 10.29
C LEU A 326 26.47 -16.03 9.94
N PRO A 327 27.57 -15.45 10.43
CA PRO A 327 28.90 -16.00 10.19
C PRO A 327 29.12 -17.26 11.05
N PRO A 328 30.08 -18.11 10.67
CA PRO A 328 30.52 -19.20 11.53
C PRO A 328 31.13 -18.64 12.82
N ARG A 329 30.74 -19.20 13.96
CA ARG A 329 31.27 -18.86 15.29
C ARG A 329 31.51 -20.15 16.09
N GLY A 330 32.44 -20.08 17.04
CA GLY A 330 32.64 -21.14 18.04
C GLY A 330 31.57 -21.09 19.13
N ASP A 331 31.62 -22.04 20.07
CA ASP A 331 30.67 -22.12 21.18
C ASP A 331 30.60 -20.82 21.96
N GLY A 332 29.38 -20.41 22.31
CA GLY A 332 29.16 -19.20 23.10
C GLY A 332 27.83 -18.52 22.79
N ILE A 333 27.52 -17.50 23.59
CA ILE A 333 26.37 -16.63 23.38
C ILE A 333 26.89 -15.34 22.76
N TYR A 334 26.31 -14.97 21.62
CA TYR A 334 26.70 -13.77 20.91
C TYR A 334 25.49 -12.89 20.66
N ARG A 335 25.65 -11.59 20.83
CA ARG A 335 24.74 -10.64 20.20
C ARG A 335 24.89 -10.75 18.69
N ILE A 336 23.78 -10.84 17.97
CA ILE A 336 23.72 -10.86 16.51
C ILE A 336 23.11 -9.59 15.94
N ALA A 337 22.34 -8.83 16.72
CA ALA A 337 21.91 -7.48 16.39
C ALA A 337 21.59 -6.70 17.67
N HIS A 338 21.75 -5.37 17.65
CA HIS A 338 21.04 -4.46 18.55
C HIS A 338 20.02 -3.72 17.71
N VAL A 339 18.73 -3.89 18.03
CA VAL A 339 17.63 -3.25 17.31
C VAL A 339 17.09 -2.12 18.19
N SER A 340 16.92 -0.94 17.60
CA SER A 340 16.34 0.21 18.28
C SER A 340 15.28 0.86 17.41
N LEU A 341 14.13 1.17 17.98
CA LEU A 341 13.07 1.94 17.35
C LEU A 341 13.27 3.42 17.67
N HIS A 342 13.36 4.22 16.62
CA HIS A 342 13.40 5.67 16.69
C HIS A 342 12.17 6.23 15.98
N GLY A 343 11.67 7.37 16.44
CA GLY A 343 10.58 8.08 15.77
C GLY A 343 10.45 9.50 16.30
N MET A 344 9.66 10.31 15.62
CA MET A 344 9.34 11.66 16.09
C MET A 344 8.27 11.60 17.19
N SER A 345 8.56 12.24 18.32
CA SER A 345 7.55 12.51 19.35
C SER A 345 6.60 13.62 18.91
N ALA A 346 5.50 13.81 19.64
CA ALA A 346 4.57 14.93 19.44
C ALA A 346 5.24 16.32 19.53
N GLU A 347 6.42 16.40 20.18
CA GLU A 347 7.21 17.63 20.31
C GLU A 347 8.21 17.83 19.16
N GLY A 348 8.14 17.02 18.10
CA GLY A 348 9.01 17.14 16.92
C GLY A 348 10.43 16.61 17.09
N ARG A 349 10.77 16.00 18.24
CA ARG A 349 12.11 15.44 18.47
C ARG A 349 12.16 13.98 18.08
N GLN A 350 13.16 13.61 17.28
CA GLN A 350 13.48 12.21 17.05
C GLN A 350 14.03 11.61 18.35
N THR A 351 13.37 10.58 18.86
CA THR A 351 13.77 9.91 20.11
C THR A 351 13.84 8.41 19.91
N GLN A 352 14.76 7.76 20.63
CA GLN A 352 14.75 6.32 20.78
C GLN A 352 13.66 5.94 21.78
N VAL A 353 12.81 4.99 21.38
CA VAL A 353 11.57 4.69 22.08
C VAL A 353 11.65 3.30 22.72
N ALA A 354 12.24 2.36 22.01
CA ALA A 354 12.44 0.99 22.47
C ALA A 354 13.73 0.42 21.88
N SER A 355 14.35 -0.52 22.57
CA SER A 355 15.52 -1.25 22.06
C SER A 355 15.57 -2.68 22.60
N VAL A 356 16.18 -3.58 21.84
CA VAL A 356 16.41 -4.95 22.25
C VAL A 356 17.72 -5.49 21.68
N ASP A 357 18.48 -6.21 22.50
CA ASP A 357 19.64 -6.96 22.05
C ASP A 357 19.19 -8.37 21.63
N VAL A 358 19.39 -8.70 20.36
CA VAL A 358 19.11 -10.02 19.80
C VAL A 358 20.34 -10.90 20.04
N THR A 359 20.21 -11.89 20.93
CA THR A 359 21.30 -12.80 21.30
C THR A 359 21.02 -14.23 20.86
N LEU A 360 22.04 -14.92 20.36
CA LEU A 360 21.97 -16.30 19.88
C LEU A 360 23.08 -17.15 20.50
N ARG A 361 22.76 -18.41 20.83
CA ARG A 361 23.74 -19.39 21.31
C ARG A 361 24.25 -20.27 20.18
N TYR A 362 25.57 -20.36 20.05
CA TYR A 362 26.26 -21.36 19.24
C TYR A 362 26.72 -22.49 20.14
N LEU A 363 26.47 -23.74 19.74
CA LEU A 363 26.87 -24.91 20.52
C LEU A 363 27.32 -26.06 19.61
N SER A 364 28.53 -26.55 19.82
CA SER A 364 29.09 -27.69 19.11
C SER A 364 28.29 -28.96 19.40
N GLY A 365 27.99 -29.74 18.37
CA GLY A 365 27.22 -30.98 18.50
C GLY A 365 25.72 -30.80 18.78
N ALA A 366 25.21 -29.57 18.88
CA ALA A 366 23.78 -29.34 18.99
C ALA A 366 23.03 -29.75 17.72
N SER A 367 21.89 -30.41 17.87
CA SER A 367 20.89 -30.50 16.80
C SER A 367 20.00 -29.26 16.82
N LEU A 368 19.51 -28.84 15.66
CA LEU A 368 18.43 -27.86 15.61
C LEU A 368 17.17 -28.52 16.18
N GLY A 369 16.68 -28.01 17.31
CA GLY A 369 15.38 -28.40 17.84
C GLY A 369 14.24 -27.93 16.94
N SER A 370 13.00 -28.24 17.32
CA SER A 370 11.81 -27.71 16.65
C SER A 370 11.90 -26.18 16.60
N PRO A 371 11.66 -25.56 15.43
CA PRO A 371 11.73 -24.11 15.31
C PRO A 371 10.60 -23.42 16.09
N ASN A 372 10.81 -22.17 16.46
CA ASN A 372 9.78 -21.36 17.09
C ASN A 372 8.56 -21.20 16.17
N GLU A 373 7.38 -21.56 16.66
CA GLU A 373 6.16 -21.60 15.86
C GLU A 373 5.75 -20.21 15.32
N GLU A 374 5.81 -19.16 16.13
CA GLU A 374 5.46 -17.78 15.73
C GLU A 374 6.36 -17.30 14.58
N VAL A 375 7.67 -17.57 14.68
CA VAL A 375 8.64 -17.21 13.62
C VAL A 375 8.36 -18.00 12.34
N MET A 376 8.03 -19.29 12.46
CA MET A 376 7.72 -20.12 11.29
C MET A 376 6.40 -19.77 10.63
N GLN A 377 5.39 -19.35 11.40
CA GLN A 377 4.13 -18.83 10.87
C GLN A 377 4.38 -17.53 10.08
N ALA A 378 5.11 -16.58 10.66
CA ALA A 378 5.50 -15.35 9.98
C ALA A 378 6.29 -15.62 8.69
N ALA A 379 7.28 -16.54 8.74
CA ALA A 379 8.04 -16.94 7.56
C ALA A 379 7.17 -17.63 6.49
N SER A 380 6.16 -18.40 6.90
CA SER A 380 5.23 -19.06 5.98
C SER A 380 4.30 -18.06 5.30
N ILE A 381 3.81 -17.05 6.02
CA ILE A 381 3.02 -15.94 5.47
C ILE A 381 3.84 -15.16 4.43
N VAL A 382 5.06 -14.74 4.78
CA VAL A 382 5.95 -14.02 3.86
C VAL A 382 6.28 -14.88 2.63
N SER A 383 6.59 -16.17 2.82
CA SER A 383 6.85 -17.08 1.71
C SER A 383 5.63 -17.27 0.81
N ALA A 384 4.42 -17.33 1.36
CA ALA A 384 3.18 -17.42 0.59
C ALA A 384 2.92 -16.15 -0.20
N ALA A 385 3.17 -14.98 0.39
CA ALA A 385 3.05 -13.69 -0.29
C ALA A 385 4.03 -13.57 -1.46
N GLU A 386 5.30 -13.95 -1.26
CA GLU A 386 6.28 -13.99 -2.37
C GLU A 386 5.85 -14.93 -3.49
N LEU A 387 5.28 -16.10 -3.16
CA LEU A 387 4.82 -17.06 -4.16
C LEU A 387 3.62 -16.52 -4.95
N GLN A 388 2.67 -15.84 -4.29
CA GLN A 388 1.54 -15.17 -4.94
C GLN A 388 2.02 -14.05 -5.88
N MET A 389 2.98 -13.22 -5.45
CA MET A 389 3.55 -12.18 -6.31
C MET A 389 4.28 -12.76 -7.53
N LYS A 390 5.05 -13.83 -7.35
CA LYS A 390 5.70 -14.54 -8.47
C LYS A 390 4.67 -15.19 -9.40
N ALA A 391 3.59 -15.77 -8.87
CA ALA A 391 2.52 -16.32 -9.69
C ALA A 391 1.81 -15.25 -10.53
N LEU A 392 1.60 -14.05 -10.00
CA LEU A 392 1.08 -12.92 -10.76
C LEU A 392 2.03 -12.53 -11.92
N GLN A 393 3.34 -12.53 -11.69
CA GLN A 393 4.32 -12.30 -12.75
C GLN A 393 4.28 -13.39 -13.83
N ASP A 394 4.17 -14.66 -13.43
CA ASP A 394 4.03 -15.78 -14.38
C ASP A 394 2.73 -15.65 -15.20
N LEU A 395 1.60 -15.28 -14.57
CA LEU A 395 0.33 -15.04 -15.26
C LEU A 395 0.44 -13.90 -16.27
N LYS A 396 1.09 -12.79 -15.91
CA LYS A 396 1.40 -11.69 -16.85
C LYS A 396 2.26 -12.16 -18.02
N ALA A 397 3.18 -13.10 -17.78
CA ALA A 397 4.02 -13.73 -18.80
C ALA A 397 3.34 -14.90 -19.55
N ASN A 398 2.06 -15.17 -19.27
CA ASN A 398 1.27 -16.29 -19.80
C ASN A 398 1.85 -17.69 -19.46
N ASP A 399 2.64 -17.80 -18.38
CA ASP A 399 3.14 -19.07 -17.82
C ASP A 399 2.19 -19.61 -16.74
N VAL A 400 1.05 -20.11 -17.21
CA VAL A 400 -0.06 -20.58 -16.38
C VAL A 400 0.33 -21.78 -15.50
N VAL A 401 1.19 -22.67 -16.02
CA VAL A 401 1.61 -23.89 -15.30
C VAL A 401 2.43 -23.51 -14.07
N SER A 402 3.43 -22.65 -14.26
CA SER A 402 4.28 -22.14 -13.19
C SER A 402 3.46 -21.35 -12.17
N ALA A 403 2.56 -20.48 -12.63
CA ALA A 403 1.66 -19.73 -11.76
C ALA A 403 0.83 -20.64 -10.84
N THR A 404 0.17 -21.65 -11.41
CA THR A 404 -0.70 -22.58 -10.69
C THR A 404 0.08 -23.38 -9.64
N LEU A 405 1.30 -23.82 -9.96
CA LEU A 405 2.18 -24.49 -9.00
C LEU A 405 2.55 -23.59 -7.82
N LYS A 406 2.91 -22.32 -8.10
CA LYS A 406 3.24 -21.34 -7.07
C LYS A 406 2.04 -20.99 -6.19
N LEU A 407 0.84 -20.86 -6.76
CA LEU A 407 -0.40 -20.62 -6.02
C LEU A 407 -0.78 -21.79 -5.10
N ARG A 408 -0.68 -23.03 -5.59
CA ARG A 408 -0.89 -24.23 -4.76
C ARG A 408 0.13 -24.31 -3.62
N ALA A 409 1.40 -24.02 -3.90
CA ALA A 409 2.44 -23.95 -2.88
C ALA A 409 2.17 -22.84 -1.85
N ALA A 410 1.71 -21.67 -2.29
CA ALA A 410 1.31 -20.58 -1.41
C ALA A 410 0.14 -21.00 -0.50
N LYS A 411 -0.89 -21.64 -1.06
CA LYS A 411 -2.01 -22.19 -0.28
C LYS A 411 -1.54 -23.16 0.79
N THR A 412 -0.65 -24.11 0.44
CA THR A 412 -0.08 -25.06 1.41
C THR A 412 0.65 -24.36 2.56
N ARG A 413 1.36 -23.26 2.29
CA ARG A 413 2.06 -22.47 3.33
C ARG A 413 1.09 -21.77 4.28
N LEU A 414 -0.13 -21.45 3.84
CA LEU A 414 -1.10 -20.71 4.64
C LEU A 414 -2.00 -21.60 5.53
N LEU A 415 -2.10 -22.91 5.27
CA LEU A 415 -3.05 -23.83 5.95
C LEU A 415 -3.06 -23.74 7.49
N ASN A 416 -1.91 -23.48 8.12
CA ASN A 416 -1.77 -23.42 9.59
C ASN A 416 -1.47 -22.01 10.11
N THR A 417 -1.70 -20.97 9.29
CA THR A 417 -1.39 -19.57 9.65
C THR A 417 -2.62 -18.79 10.09
N GLY A 418 -3.83 -19.32 9.85
CA GLY A 418 -5.09 -18.61 10.06
C GLY A 418 -5.48 -17.62 8.97
N ALA A 419 -4.59 -17.38 7.99
CA ALA A 419 -4.89 -16.51 6.85
C ALA A 419 -5.89 -17.17 5.88
N SER A 420 -6.77 -16.36 5.29
CA SER A 420 -7.69 -16.82 4.24
C SER A 420 -6.94 -17.30 3.00
N THR A 421 -7.46 -18.33 2.34
CA THR A 421 -6.98 -18.80 1.03
C THR A 421 -8.01 -18.66 -0.08
N ALA A 422 -9.16 -18.04 0.21
CA ALA A 422 -10.29 -17.95 -0.72
C ALA A 422 -9.91 -17.28 -2.05
N HIS A 423 -9.13 -16.20 -1.97
CA HIS A 423 -8.65 -15.47 -3.15
C HIS A 423 -7.72 -16.30 -4.04
N ILE A 424 -6.95 -17.23 -3.46
CA ILE A 424 -6.12 -18.19 -4.22
C ILE A 424 -7.02 -19.22 -4.91
N ASP A 425 -8.02 -19.74 -4.19
CA ASP A 425 -8.93 -20.77 -4.70
C ASP A 425 -9.76 -20.27 -5.89
N GLU A 426 -10.20 -19.02 -5.83
CA GLU A 426 -10.95 -18.40 -6.93
C GLU A 426 -10.11 -18.25 -8.20
N ILE A 427 -8.85 -17.81 -8.10
CA ILE A 427 -7.95 -17.76 -9.27
C ILE A 427 -7.66 -19.17 -9.80
N LEU A 428 -7.33 -20.12 -8.93
CA LEU A 428 -7.03 -21.48 -9.35
C LEU A 428 -8.22 -22.08 -10.12
N SER A 429 -9.44 -21.85 -9.64
CA SER A 429 -10.65 -22.32 -10.32
C SER A 429 -10.85 -21.68 -11.70
N GLU A 430 -10.66 -20.37 -11.82
CA GLU A 430 -10.82 -19.66 -13.10
C GLU A 430 -9.77 -20.10 -14.13
N VAL A 431 -8.52 -20.21 -13.69
CA VAL A 431 -7.39 -20.66 -14.52
C VAL A 431 -7.60 -22.10 -14.99
N GLU A 432 -8.10 -22.99 -14.14
CA GLU A 432 -8.41 -24.38 -14.49
C GLU A 432 -9.56 -24.47 -15.51
N GLN A 433 -10.53 -23.57 -15.47
CA GLN A 433 -11.70 -23.57 -16.37
C GLN A 433 -11.42 -22.89 -17.72
N SER A 434 -10.72 -21.75 -17.71
CA SER A 434 -10.57 -20.87 -18.88
C SER A 434 -9.16 -20.85 -19.46
N GLY A 435 -8.17 -21.39 -18.73
CA GLY A 435 -6.76 -21.31 -19.10
C GLY A 435 -6.13 -19.94 -18.88
N GLN A 436 -6.87 -18.96 -18.35
CA GLN A 436 -6.40 -17.59 -18.07
C GLN A 436 -6.98 -17.10 -16.73
N ALA A 437 -6.37 -16.05 -16.17
CA ALA A 437 -6.91 -15.37 -15.00
C ALA A 437 -7.44 -13.99 -15.42
N SER A 438 -8.63 -13.62 -14.94
CA SER A 438 -9.22 -12.33 -15.23
C SER A 438 -8.43 -11.18 -14.55
N PRO A 439 -8.42 -9.98 -15.15
CA PRO A 439 -7.80 -8.80 -14.54
C PRO A 439 -8.33 -8.49 -13.14
N HIS A 440 -9.63 -8.72 -12.92
CA HIS A 440 -10.25 -8.53 -11.61
C HIS A 440 -9.66 -9.47 -10.55
N LEU A 441 -9.58 -10.78 -10.84
CA LEU A 441 -9.06 -11.74 -9.89
C LEU A 441 -7.57 -11.53 -9.62
N THR A 442 -6.76 -11.27 -10.65
CA THR A 442 -5.32 -11.01 -10.50
C THR A 442 -5.04 -9.77 -9.63
N LYS A 443 -5.79 -8.68 -9.82
CA LYS A 443 -5.74 -7.53 -8.92
C LYS A 443 -6.16 -7.93 -7.51
N ARG A 444 -7.31 -8.58 -7.33
CA ARG A 444 -7.76 -8.99 -5.99
C ARG A 444 -6.72 -9.85 -5.27
N LEU A 445 -6.09 -10.81 -5.95
CA LEU A 445 -5.00 -11.61 -5.40
C LEU A 445 -3.85 -10.74 -4.87
N ARG A 446 -3.44 -9.70 -5.62
CA ARG A 446 -2.39 -8.77 -5.18
C ARG A 446 -2.75 -8.07 -3.87
N TYR A 447 -3.94 -7.49 -3.80
CA TYR A 447 -4.35 -6.71 -2.64
C TYR A 447 -4.64 -7.61 -1.43
N GLU A 448 -5.29 -8.76 -1.62
CA GLU A 448 -5.51 -9.75 -0.54
C GLU A 448 -4.21 -10.37 -0.03
N THR A 449 -3.18 -10.53 -0.89
CA THR A 449 -1.85 -10.98 -0.46
C THR A 449 -1.25 -10.06 0.62
N ARG A 450 -1.48 -8.75 0.51
CA ARG A 450 -1.00 -7.78 1.50
C ARG A 450 -1.80 -7.87 2.81
N ARG A 451 -3.06 -8.29 2.73
CA ARG A 451 -4.01 -8.33 3.84
C ARG A 451 -4.08 -9.69 4.55
N LEU A 452 -3.18 -10.63 4.24
CA LEU A 452 -3.14 -11.96 4.85
C LEU A 452 -3.12 -11.95 6.39
N THR A 453 -2.65 -10.86 6.99
CA THR A 453 -2.54 -10.66 8.44
C THR A 453 -3.37 -9.48 8.97
N SER A 454 -4.11 -8.82 8.08
CA SER A 454 -4.98 -7.70 8.42
C SER A 454 -6.14 -8.20 9.27
N SER A 455 -6.46 -7.46 10.34
CA SER A 455 -7.66 -7.68 11.14
C SER A 455 -8.90 -7.00 10.56
N GLU A 456 -8.73 -6.12 9.57
CA GLU A 456 -9.83 -5.42 8.90
C GLU A 456 -10.27 -6.14 7.62
N PRO A 457 -11.59 -6.22 7.35
CA PRO A 457 -12.22 -6.97 6.26
C PRO A 457 -12.04 -6.34 4.88
#